data_AF-A0A8J4XWQ5-F1
#
_entry.id   AF-A0A8J4XWQ5-F1
#
_cell.length_a   1.000
_cell.length_b   1.000
_cell.length_c   1.000
_cell.angle_alpha   90.00
_cell.angle_beta   90.00
_cell.angle_gamma   90.00
#
_symmetry.space_group_name_H-M   'P 1'
#
loop_
_entity.id
_entity.type
_entity.pdbx_description
1 polymer ?
#
loop_
_entity_poly.entity_id
_entity_poly.type
_entity_poly.pdbx_seq_one_letter_code
_entity_poly.pdbx_strand_id
1 'polypeptide(L)'
;MKVFADVAARQSSRPDILGARLPSREQVFLFFMYQHHVFKKTVPDSVSATSEKLKAIWGKAKLTTKTDANIRKNVKNLFEEYQALKKDRNRITDRAELKRKIWKGDLEDLFDISSADVLERRDILDEDKSFLISQREDRSSSSMAGVDVAEVANEKKKKEAAKKLENRKRKQEAETERLLERVPYPRSGLSLSSTTSSEDEDGDFKAPATKLPRRAPTNKLSLNIELTSAWDREGLSVRQVSSAYIATAKDLGHDVSQLVISPSTVHRSRTRNRETLAIQLEREAFKDPPPLVLHWDGKLLPKATSKWASEDRIAVVATGQNFEEILGVPVAQDGTGQEVARTVFQEVERVGAREQIIGLSFDTTASNSGMLAGACVHLENLLGRSLLWLACRHGRHAAVSRSDRPKSPHSRSNLVGSNQICPMVVRPDRIVDGGL
;
A
#
# COMPACT_ATOMS: atom_id res chain seq x y z
N MET A 1 20.80 26.12 -6.12
CA MET A 1 21.35 24.96 -5.38
C MET A 1 20.31 23.86 -5.10
N LYS A 2 19.14 24.16 -4.50
CA LYS A 2 18.10 23.17 -4.11
C LYS A 2 17.94 21.95 -5.04
N VAL A 3 17.72 22.14 -6.34
CA VAL A 3 17.58 21.06 -7.34
C VAL A 3 18.63 19.94 -7.21
N PHE A 4 19.90 20.29 -6.97
CA PHE A 4 20.97 19.28 -6.81
C PHE A 4 20.94 18.59 -5.44
N ALA A 5 20.41 19.23 -4.40
CA ALA A 5 20.22 18.65 -3.07
C ALA A 5 18.97 17.74 -3.03
N ASP A 6 17.88 18.16 -3.68
CA ASP A 6 16.65 17.36 -3.80
C ASP A 6 16.93 16.06 -4.58
N VAL A 7 17.67 16.17 -5.70
CA VAL A 7 18.17 15.02 -6.47
C VAL A 7 19.15 14.15 -5.67
N ALA A 8 20.06 14.74 -4.88
CA ALA A 8 20.99 13.97 -4.05
C ALA A 8 20.28 13.23 -2.90
N ALA A 9 19.25 13.81 -2.27
CA ALA A 9 18.44 13.13 -1.28
C ALA A 9 17.71 11.91 -1.89
N ARG A 10 17.13 12.07 -3.08
CA ARG A 10 16.44 11.01 -3.85
C ARG A 10 17.35 9.89 -4.37
N GLN A 11 18.67 10.06 -4.40
CA GLN A 11 19.62 8.99 -4.78
C GLN A 11 19.74 7.86 -3.75
N SER A 12 19.28 8.07 -2.51
CA SER A 12 19.35 7.08 -1.43
C SER A 12 18.23 6.03 -1.47
N SER A 13 17.04 6.43 -1.91
CA SER A 13 15.89 5.54 -2.15
C SER A 13 16.04 4.73 -3.44
N ARG A 14 15.60 3.47 -3.45
CA ARG A 14 15.40 2.70 -4.70
C ARG A 14 14.39 3.44 -5.59
N PRO A 15 14.77 3.90 -6.79
CA PRO A 15 13.84 4.58 -7.67
C PRO A 15 13.08 3.55 -8.52
N ASP A 16 11.88 3.17 -8.09
CA ASP A 16 11.00 2.35 -8.91
C ASP A 16 10.54 3.14 -10.14
N ILE A 17 10.99 2.72 -11.32
CA ILE A 17 10.40 3.15 -12.58
C ILE A 17 9.03 2.47 -12.69
N LEU A 18 8.00 3.15 -12.17
CA LEU A 18 6.63 2.66 -12.04
C LEU A 18 6.10 2.08 -13.37
N GLY A 19 6.00 0.75 -13.44
CA GLY A 19 5.69 0.01 -14.67
C GLY A 19 4.23 0.06 -15.13
N ALA A 20 3.51 1.13 -14.80
CA ALA A 20 2.12 1.42 -15.14
C ALA A 20 1.95 2.70 -16.00
N ARG A 21 3.00 3.52 -16.17
CA ARG A 21 3.01 4.67 -17.10
C ARG A 21 4.33 4.69 -17.86
N LEU A 22 4.41 5.45 -18.96
CA LEU A 22 5.69 5.65 -19.63
C LEU A 22 6.62 6.52 -18.75
N PRO A 23 7.94 6.23 -18.66
CA PRO A 23 8.83 6.91 -17.72
C PRO A 23 9.09 8.38 -18.07
N SER A 24 9.15 9.27 -17.07
CA SER A 24 9.64 10.65 -17.30
C SER A 24 11.16 10.72 -17.39
N ARG A 25 11.66 11.85 -17.91
CA ARG A 25 13.09 12.19 -17.90
C ARG A 25 13.66 12.17 -16.47
N GLU A 26 12.92 12.58 -15.44
CA GLU A 26 13.33 12.42 -14.02
C GLU A 26 13.48 10.95 -13.62
N GLN A 27 12.49 10.09 -13.91
CA GLN A 27 12.51 8.69 -13.47
C GLN A 27 13.67 7.92 -14.12
N VAL A 28 13.94 8.18 -15.39
CA VAL A 28 15.10 7.62 -16.12
C VAL A 28 16.41 8.13 -15.53
N PHE A 29 16.50 9.43 -15.26
CA PHE A 29 17.70 10.05 -14.68
C PHE A 29 18.00 9.54 -13.27
N LEU A 30 16.99 9.44 -12.39
CA LEU A 30 17.16 8.91 -11.02
C LEU A 30 17.59 7.45 -11.03
N PHE A 31 17.02 6.60 -11.91
CA PHE A 31 17.45 5.21 -12.03
C PHE A 31 18.88 5.08 -12.56
N PHE A 32 19.26 5.86 -13.57
CA PHE A 32 20.64 5.92 -14.05
C PHE A 32 21.60 6.34 -12.91
N MET A 33 21.27 7.39 -12.16
CA MET A 33 22.09 7.89 -11.06
C MET A 33 22.20 6.86 -9.92
N TYR A 34 21.15 6.06 -9.66
CA TYR A 34 21.19 4.95 -8.70
C TYR A 34 22.14 3.83 -9.16
N GLN A 35 22.11 3.43 -10.44
CA GLN A 35 23.05 2.46 -11.01
C GLN A 35 24.51 2.97 -10.93
N HIS A 36 24.74 4.24 -11.24
CA HIS A 36 26.08 4.82 -11.28
C HIS A 36 26.66 5.08 -9.87
N HIS A 37 25.88 5.64 -8.93
CA HIS A 37 26.38 6.04 -7.62
C HIS A 37 26.24 4.97 -6.53
N VAL A 38 25.15 4.19 -6.51
CA VAL A 38 24.91 3.19 -5.44
C VAL A 38 25.54 1.85 -5.80
N PHE A 39 25.31 1.36 -7.03
CA PHE A 39 25.98 0.14 -7.53
C PHE A 39 27.39 0.39 -8.08
N LYS A 40 27.90 1.63 -8.06
CA LYS A 40 29.26 2.04 -8.50
C LYS A 40 29.62 1.60 -9.93
N LYS A 41 28.63 1.38 -10.79
CA LYS A 41 28.82 0.94 -12.18
C LYS A 41 29.45 2.03 -13.04
N THR A 42 30.15 1.64 -14.11
CA THR A 42 30.66 2.61 -15.08
C THR A 42 29.51 3.36 -15.76
N VAL A 43 29.80 4.50 -16.40
CA VAL A 43 28.78 5.24 -17.17
C VAL A 43 28.20 4.37 -18.30
N PRO A 44 28.99 3.66 -19.14
CA PRO A 44 28.46 2.69 -20.12
C PRO A 44 27.55 1.61 -19.52
N ASP A 45 27.93 0.99 -18.40
CA ASP A 45 27.13 -0.09 -17.77
C ASP A 45 25.83 0.45 -17.16
N SER A 46 25.88 1.66 -16.60
CA SER A 46 24.72 2.36 -16.05
C SER A 46 23.75 2.77 -17.16
N VAL A 47 24.26 3.22 -18.32
CA VAL A 47 23.46 3.44 -19.53
C VAL A 47 22.85 2.12 -20.02
N SER A 48 23.61 1.02 -20.01
CA SER A 48 23.15 -0.32 -20.42
C SER A 48 21.94 -0.78 -19.62
N ALA A 49 22.09 -0.90 -18.29
CA ALA A 49 21.03 -1.35 -17.39
C ALA A 49 19.79 -0.43 -17.43
N THR A 50 19.99 0.88 -17.67
CA THR A 50 18.88 1.83 -17.83
C THR A 50 18.15 1.62 -19.16
N SER A 51 18.88 1.40 -20.26
CA SER A 51 18.29 1.16 -21.59
C SER A 51 17.51 -0.16 -21.68
N GLU A 52 18.01 -1.22 -21.03
CA GLU A 52 17.34 -2.52 -20.92
C GLU A 52 16.05 -2.41 -20.09
N LYS A 53 16.09 -1.72 -18.94
CA LYS A 53 14.91 -1.49 -18.10
C LYS A 53 13.86 -0.62 -18.81
N LEU A 54 14.29 0.38 -19.58
CA LEU A 54 13.43 1.20 -20.42
C LEU A 54 12.69 0.37 -21.47
N LYS A 55 13.41 -0.45 -22.25
CA LYS A 55 12.84 -1.38 -23.23
C LYS A 55 11.83 -2.33 -22.62
N ALA A 56 12.12 -2.89 -21.44
CA ALA A 56 11.23 -3.81 -20.74
C ALA A 56 9.92 -3.14 -20.22
N ILE A 57 9.89 -1.80 -20.16
CA ILE A 57 8.68 -1.03 -19.80
C ILE A 57 7.91 -0.65 -21.07
N TRP A 58 8.59 -0.09 -22.08
CA TRP A 58 7.96 0.31 -23.35
C TRP A 58 7.43 -0.90 -24.14
N GLY A 59 8.08 -2.06 -24.07
CA GLY A 59 7.60 -3.31 -24.67
C GLY A 59 6.27 -3.83 -24.08
N LYS A 60 5.79 -3.27 -22.94
CA LYS A 60 4.44 -3.54 -22.44
C LYS A 60 3.35 -2.79 -23.19
N ALA A 61 3.67 -1.64 -23.78
CA ALA A 61 2.75 -0.79 -24.52
C ALA A 61 2.60 -1.22 -25.99
N LYS A 62 3.18 -2.36 -26.41
CA LYS A 62 3.28 -2.88 -27.79
C LYS A 62 3.93 -1.95 -28.85
N LEU A 63 4.17 -0.67 -28.53
CA LEU A 63 4.84 0.32 -29.38
C LEU A 63 6.24 -0.10 -29.81
N THR A 64 6.59 0.14 -31.08
CA THR A 64 7.97 -0.04 -31.56
C THR A 64 8.89 1.06 -31.00
N THR A 65 10.09 0.66 -30.57
CA THR A 65 11.07 1.57 -29.97
C THR A 65 12.27 1.84 -30.88
N LYS A 66 12.88 3.02 -30.73
CA LYS A 66 14.17 3.40 -31.31
C LYS A 66 15.24 2.33 -31.08
N THR A 67 16.22 2.25 -31.99
CA THR A 67 17.35 1.31 -31.87
C THR A 67 18.11 1.47 -30.55
N ASP A 68 18.71 0.38 -30.07
CA ASP A 68 19.37 0.34 -28.75
C ASP A 68 20.44 1.42 -28.58
N ALA A 69 21.26 1.63 -29.61
CA ALA A 69 22.27 2.68 -29.65
C ALA A 69 21.67 4.09 -29.47
N ASN A 70 20.50 4.37 -30.04
CA ASN A 70 19.82 5.65 -29.91
C ASN A 70 19.19 5.83 -28.51
N ILE A 71 18.63 4.77 -27.91
CA ILE A 71 18.17 4.80 -26.51
C ILE A 71 19.35 5.10 -25.58
N ARG A 72 20.46 4.37 -25.73
CA ARG A 72 21.69 4.57 -24.96
C ARG A 72 22.26 5.99 -25.13
N LYS A 73 22.27 6.52 -26.37
CA LYS A 73 22.68 7.90 -26.67
C LYS A 73 21.81 8.92 -25.94
N ASN A 74 20.48 8.76 -25.95
CA ASN A 74 19.57 9.68 -25.26
C ASN A 74 19.76 9.67 -23.74
N VAL A 75 19.97 8.49 -23.12
CA VAL A 75 20.28 8.40 -21.67
C VAL A 75 21.63 9.04 -21.35
N LYS A 76 22.65 8.85 -22.20
CA LYS A 76 23.97 9.48 -22.06
C LYS A 76 23.91 11.00 -22.17
N ASN A 77 23.17 11.53 -23.15
CA ASN A 77 22.96 12.98 -23.33
C ASN A 77 22.34 13.61 -22.06
N LEU A 78 21.32 12.98 -21.48
CA LEU A 78 20.64 13.46 -20.26
C LEU A 78 21.60 13.57 -19.06
N PHE A 79 22.58 12.67 -18.96
CA PHE A 79 23.65 12.74 -17.95
C PHE A 79 24.69 13.83 -18.28
N GLU A 80 25.02 14.03 -19.56
CA GLU A 80 25.97 15.08 -19.99
C GLU A 80 25.40 16.49 -19.80
N GLU A 81 24.11 16.69 -20.07
CA GLU A 81 23.34 17.90 -19.69
C GLU A 81 23.45 18.18 -18.19
N TYR A 82 23.17 17.18 -17.36
CA TYR A 82 23.29 17.29 -15.90
C TYR A 82 24.72 17.64 -15.46
N GLN A 83 25.75 17.03 -16.05
CA GLN A 83 27.16 17.32 -15.72
C GLN A 83 27.56 18.75 -16.13
N ALA A 84 27.06 19.27 -17.25
CA ALA A 84 27.25 20.67 -17.63
C ALA A 84 26.58 21.62 -16.62
N LEU A 85 25.32 21.37 -16.25
CA LEU A 85 24.59 22.16 -15.25
C LEU A 85 25.20 22.06 -13.84
N LYS A 86 25.83 20.91 -13.51
CA LYS A 86 26.55 20.68 -12.25
C LYS A 86 27.87 21.46 -12.18
N LYS A 87 28.60 21.60 -13.29
CA LYS A 87 29.75 22.51 -13.40
C LYS A 87 29.30 23.97 -13.22
N ASP A 88 28.18 24.34 -13.86
CA ASP A 88 27.58 25.67 -13.78
C ASP A 88 26.81 25.96 -12.47
N ARG A 89 26.83 25.06 -11.47
CA ARG A 89 25.99 25.12 -10.25
C ARG A 89 26.13 26.44 -9.48
N ASN A 90 27.33 27.01 -9.49
CA ASN A 90 27.65 28.24 -8.74
C ASN A 90 27.47 29.52 -9.58
N ARG A 91 27.19 29.44 -10.89
CA ARG A 91 27.05 30.63 -11.76
C ARG A 91 25.65 31.26 -11.63
N ILE A 92 25.59 32.52 -11.21
CA ILE A 92 24.35 33.28 -10.92
C ILE A 92 23.99 34.25 -12.07
N THR A 93 24.34 33.91 -13.31
CA THR A 93 23.89 34.64 -14.51
C THR A 93 22.47 34.21 -14.89
N ASP A 94 21.61 35.13 -15.35
CA ASP A 94 20.22 34.82 -15.72
C ASP A 94 20.12 33.69 -16.75
N ARG A 95 20.98 33.71 -17.78
CA ARG A 95 21.08 32.64 -18.79
C ARG A 95 21.41 31.26 -18.19
N ALA A 96 22.12 31.22 -17.06
CA ALA A 96 22.41 29.97 -16.35
C ALA A 96 21.26 29.56 -15.42
N GLU A 97 20.53 30.50 -14.83
CA GLU A 97 19.32 30.19 -14.07
C GLU A 97 18.17 29.73 -14.96
N LEU A 98 17.94 30.42 -16.09
CA LEU A 98 16.93 30.05 -17.07
C LEU A 98 17.19 28.63 -17.61
N LYS A 99 18.44 28.28 -17.95
CA LYS A 99 18.81 26.90 -18.29
C LYS A 99 18.48 25.88 -17.20
N ARG A 100 18.68 26.22 -15.92
CA ARG A 100 18.32 25.35 -14.77
C ARG A 100 16.80 25.28 -14.52
N LYS A 101 16.05 26.32 -14.88
CA LYS A 101 14.57 26.34 -14.82
C LYS A 101 13.97 25.49 -15.94
N ILE A 102 14.41 25.70 -17.19
CA ILE A 102 14.05 24.89 -18.36
C ILE A 102 14.34 23.42 -18.08
N TRP A 103 15.60 23.06 -17.76
CA TRP A 103 15.97 21.66 -17.48
C TRP A 103 15.20 21.03 -16.31
N LYS A 104 14.62 21.81 -15.39
CA LYS A 104 13.73 21.26 -14.35
C LYS A 104 12.32 20.95 -14.90
N GLY A 105 11.80 21.76 -15.82
CA GLY A 105 10.56 21.44 -16.55
C GLY A 105 10.75 20.19 -17.42
N ASP A 106 11.81 20.18 -18.23
CA ASP A 106 12.27 19.03 -19.02
C ASP A 106 12.31 17.69 -18.27
N LEU A 107 12.53 17.69 -16.93
CA LEU A 107 12.55 16.45 -16.14
C LEU A 107 11.16 15.84 -15.92
N GLU A 108 10.11 16.65 -15.93
CA GLU A 108 8.73 16.22 -15.64
C GLU A 108 8.10 15.54 -16.90
N ASP A 109 8.59 15.90 -18.08
CA ASP A 109 8.25 15.36 -19.41
C ASP A 109 8.52 13.86 -19.62
N LEU A 110 7.85 13.28 -20.62
CA LEU A 110 8.05 11.91 -21.12
C LEU A 110 9.47 11.70 -21.70
N PHE A 111 10.15 10.61 -21.29
CA PHE A 111 11.38 10.14 -21.95
C PHE A 111 11.01 9.30 -23.18
N ASP A 112 10.72 9.95 -24.31
CA ASP A 112 10.17 9.30 -25.51
C ASP A 112 11.22 8.47 -26.29
N ILE A 113 11.03 7.14 -26.30
CA ILE A 113 11.81 6.19 -27.10
C ILE A 113 11.00 5.49 -28.21
N SER A 114 9.82 6.00 -28.59
CA SER A 114 9.08 5.51 -29.77
C SER A 114 9.89 5.69 -31.06
N SER A 115 9.78 4.78 -32.02
CA SER A 115 10.30 5.03 -33.38
C SER A 115 9.58 6.22 -34.02
N ALA A 116 10.22 6.90 -34.99
CA ALA A 116 9.67 8.13 -35.58
C ALA A 116 8.39 7.84 -36.40
N ASP A 117 8.33 6.67 -37.00
CA ASP A 117 7.28 6.10 -37.85
C ASP A 117 6.11 5.45 -37.07
N VAL A 118 6.11 5.47 -35.73
CA VAL A 118 5.11 4.76 -34.91
C VAL A 118 3.66 5.17 -35.19
N LEU A 119 3.39 6.44 -35.49
CA LEU A 119 2.03 6.90 -35.77
C LEU A 119 1.56 6.56 -37.20
N GLU A 120 2.48 6.36 -38.13
CA GLU A 120 2.20 6.08 -39.55
C GLU A 120 2.07 4.57 -39.83
N ARG A 121 2.55 3.73 -38.89
CA ARG A 121 2.52 2.27 -38.96
C ARG A 121 1.09 1.70 -38.94
N ARG A 122 0.83 0.78 -39.87
CA ARG A 122 -0.41 -0.01 -39.95
C ARG A 122 -0.39 -1.29 -39.10
N ASP A 123 0.79 -1.67 -38.61
CA ASP A 123 1.06 -2.80 -37.73
C ASP A 123 0.80 -2.51 -36.24
N ILE A 124 0.51 -1.24 -35.88
CA ILE A 124 0.21 -0.79 -34.52
C ILE A 124 -1.28 -0.41 -34.46
N LEU A 125 -1.95 -0.80 -33.37
CA LEU A 125 -3.36 -0.46 -33.10
C LEU A 125 -3.55 1.05 -32.95
N ASP A 126 -4.71 1.57 -33.33
CA ASP A 126 -4.98 3.01 -33.23
C ASP A 126 -5.17 3.43 -31.76
N GLU A 127 -5.64 2.53 -30.90
CA GLU A 127 -5.69 2.67 -29.45
C GLU A 127 -4.28 2.87 -28.83
N ASP A 128 -3.27 2.10 -29.28
CA ASP A 128 -1.88 2.24 -28.84
C ASP A 128 -1.28 3.57 -29.30
N LYS A 129 -1.65 4.06 -30.49
CA LYS A 129 -1.25 5.39 -31.00
C LYS A 129 -1.89 6.50 -30.19
N SER A 130 -3.20 6.41 -29.90
CA SER A 130 -3.90 7.34 -29.01
C SER A 130 -3.27 7.36 -27.61
N PHE A 131 -2.91 6.19 -27.05
CA PHE A 131 -2.19 6.11 -25.78
C PHE A 131 -0.84 6.85 -25.83
N LEU A 132 -0.05 6.71 -26.90
CA LEU A 132 1.20 7.45 -27.07
C LEU A 132 0.98 8.97 -27.18
N ILE A 133 -0.07 9.40 -27.88
CA ILE A 133 -0.44 10.83 -27.99
C ILE A 133 -0.82 11.37 -26.60
N SER A 134 -1.73 10.70 -25.88
CA SER A 134 -2.12 11.13 -24.53
C SER A 134 -0.96 11.13 -23.55
N GLN A 135 -0.02 10.17 -23.62
CA GLN A 135 1.19 10.16 -22.78
C GLN A 135 2.20 11.29 -23.13
N ARG A 136 2.13 11.87 -24.34
CA ARG A 136 2.91 13.04 -24.76
C ARG A 136 2.28 14.36 -24.32
N GLU A 137 0.95 14.45 -24.35
CA GLU A 137 0.19 15.67 -23.98
C GLU A 137 0.08 15.84 -22.46
N ASP A 138 -0.39 14.80 -21.75
CA ASP A 138 -0.31 14.72 -20.29
C ASP A 138 -0.06 13.26 -19.88
N ARG A 139 1.15 13.00 -19.37
CA ARG A 139 1.58 11.70 -18.85
C ARG A 139 0.71 11.19 -17.68
N SER A 140 -0.12 12.05 -17.08
CA SER A 140 -1.07 11.71 -16.02
C SER A 140 -2.43 11.21 -16.55
N SER A 141 -2.83 11.60 -17.75
CA SER A 141 -4.14 11.31 -18.37
C SER A 141 -4.46 9.82 -18.48
N SER A 142 -3.42 9.00 -18.65
CA SER A 142 -3.52 7.60 -19.09
C SER A 142 -2.53 6.69 -18.34
N SER A 143 -2.71 5.38 -18.49
CA SER A 143 -1.95 4.33 -17.79
C SER A 143 -1.99 3.02 -18.58
N MET A 144 -0.90 2.25 -18.54
CA MET A 144 -0.82 0.89 -19.07
C MET A 144 -1.56 -0.15 -18.20
N ALA A 145 -2.30 0.30 -17.18
CA ALA A 145 -3.15 -0.54 -16.32
C ALA A 145 -4.46 -0.95 -17.03
N GLY A 146 -4.33 -1.57 -18.22
CA GLY A 146 -5.43 -1.93 -19.12
C GLY A 146 -5.04 -3.07 -20.05
N VAL A 147 -4.29 -4.06 -19.55
CA VAL A 147 -3.96 -5.27 -20.32
C VAL A 147 -5.13 -6.23 -20.25
N ASP A 148 -5.92 -6.29 -21.32
CA ASP A 148 -7.09 -7.16 -21.39
C ASP A 148 -6.72 -8.64 -21.18
N VAL A 149 -7.27 -9.22 -20.13
CA VAL A 149 -7.05 -10.65 -19.77
C VAL A 149 -7.52 -11.56 -20.92
N ALA A 150 -8.57 -11.15 -21.64
CA ALA A 150 -9.05 -11.82 -22.84
C ALA A 150 -8.04 -11.77 -24.00
N GLU A 151 -7.33 -10.66 -24.19
CA GLU A 151 -6.35 -10.50 -25.27
C GLU A 151 -5.06 -11.28 -24.98
N VAL A 152 -4.55 -11.24 -23.74
CA VAL A 152 -3.43 -12.08 -23.30
C VAL A 152 -3.77 -13.56 -23.41
N ALA A 153 -5.00 -13.96 -23.07
CA ALA A 153 -5.47 -15.33 -23.28
C ALA A 153 -5.51 -15.69 -24.77
N ASN A 154 -5.91 -14.76 -25.66
CA ASN A 154 -5.95 -15.00 -27.10
C ASN A 154 -4.55 -15.01 -27.75
N GLU A 155 -3.62 -14.16 -27.32
CA GLU A 155 -2.20 -14.25 -27.70
C GLU A 155 -1.58 -15.58 -27.24
N LYS A 156 -1.85 -16.00 -26.01
CA LYS A 156 -1.38 -17.29 -25.48
C LYS A 156 -1.95 -18.45 -26.29
N LYS A 157 -3.25 -18.46 -26.59
CA LYS A 157 -3.89 -19.44 -27.50
C LYS A 157 -3.25 -19.44 -28.89
N LYS A 158 -2.99 -18.27 -29.50
CA LYS A 158 -2.29 -18.17 -30.81
C LYS A 158 -0.88 -18.76 -30.75
N LYS A 159 -0.10 -18.43 -29.71
CA LYS A 159 1.27 -18.93 -29.50
C LYS A 159 1.29 -20.45 -29.23
N GLU A 160 0.33 -20.98 -28.47
CA GLU A 160 0.16 -22.42 -28.27
C GLU A 160 -0.31 -23.14 -29.53
N ALA A 161 -1.21 -22.55 -30.33
CA ALA A 161 -1.63 -23.11 -31.61
C ALA A 161 -0.48 -23.17 -32.62
N ALA A 162 0.32 -22.11 -32.73
CA ALA A 162 1.53 -22.09 -33.55
C ALA A 162 2.53 -23.17 -33.12
N LYS A 163 2.81 -23.29 -31.81
CA LYS A 163 3.70 -24.33 -31.27
C LYS A 163 3.16 -25.75 -31.46
N LYS A 164 1.83 -25.95 -31.39
CA LYS A 164 1.16 -27.21 -31.74
C LYS A 164 1.30 -27.54 -33.23
N LEU A 165 1.19 -26.55 -34.13
CA LEU A 165 1.37 -26.73 -35.57
C LEU A 165 2.84 -27.04 -35.93
N GLU A 166 3.79 -26.35 -35.32
CA GLU A 166 5.23 -26.62 -35.50
C GLU A 166 5.59 -28.02 -34.99
N ASN A 167 5.13 -28.40 -33.80
CA ASN A 167 5.29 -29.78 -33.29
C ASN A 167 4.58 -30.83 -34.17
N ARG A 168 3.53 -30.45 -34.92
CA ARG A 168 2.84 -31.34 -35.87
C ARG A 168 3.65 -31.52 -37.15
N LYS A 169 4.26 -30.43 -37.69
CA LYS A 169 5.24 -30.51 -38.78
C LYS A 169 6.45 -31.36 -38.41
N ARG A 170 7.13 -31.04 -37.29
CA ARG A 170 8.27 -31.82 -36.78
C ARG A 170 7.95 -33.29 -36.55
N LYS A 171 6.70 -33.62 -36.18
CA LYS A 171 6.22 -35.01 -36.10
C LYS A 171 6.03 -35.65 -37.47
N GLN A 172 5.45 -34.96 -38.45
CA GLN A 172 5.33 -35.49 -39.82
C GLN A 172 6.70 -35.68 -40.48
N GLU A 173 7.62 -34.74 -40.28
CA GLU A 173 9.01 -34.80 -40.74
C GLU A 173 9.72 -36.04 -40.12
N ALA A 174 9.70 -36.19 -38.79
CA ALA A 174 10.25 -37.36 -38.10
C ALA A 174 9.49 -38.67 -38.37
N GLU A 175 8.23 -38.62 -38.82
CA GLU A 175 7.45 -39.78 -39.26
C GLU A 175 7.85 -40.21 -40.68
N THR A 176 8.13 -39.26 -41.58
CA THR A 176 8.73 -39.55 -42.90
C THR A 176 10.15 -40.09 -42.78
N GLU A 177 10.98 -39.59 -41.85
CA GLU A 177 12.30 -40.19 -41.55
C GLU A 177 12.16 -41.60 -40.97
N ARG A 178 11.23 -41.83 -40.03
CA ARG A 178 10.99 -43.16 -39.45
C ARG A 178 10.43 -44.18 -40.44
N LEU A 179 9.71 -43.74 -41.47
CA LEU A 179 9.26 -44.60 -42.57
C LEU A 179 10.41 -44.97 -43.54
N LEU A 180 11.47 -44.14 -43.61
CA LEU A 180 12.71 -44.46 -44.33
C LEU A 180 13.64 -45.38 -43.54
N GLU A 181 13.64 -45.31 -42.20
CA GLU A 181 14.64 -45.99 -41.36
C GLU A 181 14.22 -47.39 -40.84
N ARG A 182 12.92 -47.71 -40.77
CA ARG A 182 12.46 -48.84 -39.93
C ARG A 182 12.38 -50.22 -40.62
N VAL A 183 13.54 -50.86 -40.78
CA VAL A 183 13.62 -52.34 -40.72
C VAL A 183 13.39 -52.79 -39.25
N PRO A 184 12.58 -53.82 -38.95
CA PRO A 184 12.07 -54.04 -37.59
C PRO A 184 12.78 -55.15 -36.77
N TYR A 185 13.02 -54.89 -35.47
CA TYR A 185 13.00 -55.90 -34.40
C TYR A 185 12.60 -55.26 -33.04
N PRO A 186 11.89 -55.95 -32.11
CA PRO A 186 11.40 -55.35 -30.85
C PRO A 186 11.74 -56.08 -29.52
N ARG A 187 11.74 -55.33 -28.40
CA ARG A 187 11.45 -55.72 -26.98
C ARG A 187 11.30 -54.42 -26.15
N SER A 188 10.29 -54.20 -25.29
CA SER A 188 10.01 -54.76 -23.95
C SER A 188 11.05 -54.33 -22.86
N GLY A 189 10.69 -53.77 -21.69
CA GLY A 189 9.40 -53.28 -21.14
C GLY A 189 9.42 -53.11 -19.59
N LEU A 190 8.42 -52.40 -19.00
CA LEU A 190 8.11 -52.25 -17.53
C LEU A 190 9.17 -51.46 -16.68
N SER A 191 8.93 -50.73 -15.57
CA SER A 191 7.93 -50.61 -14.45
C SER A 191 8.27 -51.46 -13.19
N LEU A 192 8.07 -51.06 -11.91
CA LEU A 192 7.27 -49.97 -11.26
C LEU A 192 7.82 -49.58 -9.83
N SER A 193 7.16 -48.65 -9.09
CA SER A 193 7.21 -48.39 -7.61
C SER A 193 8.39 -47.58 -6.99
N SER A 194 8.31 -46.74 -5.92
CA SER A 194 7.47 -46.54 -4.67
C SER A 194 8.00 -47.32 -3.43
N THR A 195 7.96 -46.91 -2.14
CA THR A 195 7.44 -45.75 -1.31
C THR A 195 8.53 -45.32 -0.26
N THR A 196 8.39 -44.72 0.95
CA THR A 196 7.32 -44.25 1.92
C THR A 196 7.90 -43.22 2.95
N SER A 197 7.05 -42.54 3.74
CA SER A 197 7.31 -41.98 5.11
C SER A 197 8.42 -40.89 5.33
N SER A 198 8.79 -40.55 6.58
CA SER A 198 8.16 -39.61 7.57
C SER A 198 9.11 -39.43 8.81
N GLU A 199 8.85 -38.87 10.02
CA GLU A 199 7.71 -38.35 10.85
C GLU A 199 8.24 -37.41 12.02
N ASP A 200 7.40 -36.99 12.98
CA ASP A 200 7.67 -36.46 14.38
C ASP A 200 8.26 -35.03 14.68
N GLU A 201 7.98 -34.52 15.90
CA GLU A 201 8.34 -33.19 16.51
C GLU A 201 9.06 -33.38 17.90
N ASP A 202 9.29 -32.45 18.87
CA ASP A 202 8.90 -31.07 19.28
C ASP A 202 9.99 -30.48 20.26
N GLY A 203 9.92 -29.19 20.69
CA GLY A 203 10.55 -28.73 21.95
C GLY A 203 10.68 -27.20 22.19
N ASP A 204 9.86 -26.63 23.10
CA ASP A 204 9.97 -25.22 23.61
C ASP A 204 10.84 -25.10 24.89
N PHE A 205 11.51 -23.95 25.11
CA PHE A 205 12.43 -23.72 26.24
C PHE A 205 12.12 -22.43 27.01
N LYS A 206 12.02 -22.53 28.35
CA LYS A 206 11.58 -21.44 29.25
C LYS A 206 12.53 -21.22 30.43
N ALA A 207 13.11 -20.01 30.53
CA ALA A 207 14.04 -19.66 31.60
C ALA A 207 13.33 -19.10 32.87
N PRO A 208 13.86 -19.36 34.09
CA PRO A 208 13.25 -18.92 35.35
C PRO A 208 13.66 -17.50 35.78
N ALA A 209 12.73 -16.77 36.40
CA ALA A 209 12.99 -15.45 37.00
C ALA A 209 12.73 -15.46 38.52
N THR A 210 13.75 -15.15 39.32
CA THR A 210 13.68 -15.08 40.78
C THR A 210 12.79 -13.92 41.25
N LYS A 211 11.78 -14.23 42.07
CA LYS A 211 10.84 -13.24 42.63
C LYS A 211 11.22 -12.88 44.06
N LEU A 212 11.50 -11.59 44.33
CA LEU A 212 11.59 -11.06 45.70
C LEU A 212 10.22 -11.10 46.40
N PRO A 213 10.19 -11.27 47.74
CA PRO A 213 8.94 -11.41 48.48
C PRO A 213 8.08 -10.14 48.42
N ARG A 214 6.83 -10.29 47.98
CA ARG A 214 5.84 -9.21 48.02
C ARG A 214 5.42 -8.95 49.48
N ARG A 215 5.50 -7.71 49.94
CA ARG A 215 4.88 -7.27 51.20
C ARG A 215 3.36 -7.55 51.15
N ALA A 216 2.80 -7.98 52.28
CA ALA A 216 1.38 -8.31 52.39
C ALA A 216 0.48 -7.11 51.99
N PRO A 217 -0.70 -7.36 51.39
CA PRO A 217 -1.65 -6.30 51.06
C PRO A 217 -2.24 -5.73 52.35
N THR A 218 -1.88 -4.48 52.69
CA THR A 218 -2.65 -3.71 53.68
C THR A 218 -3.99 -3.32 53.08
N ASN A 219 -5.10 -3.68 53.73
CA ASN A 219 -6.46 -3.30 53.37
C ASN A 219 -6.56 -1.76 53.28
N LYS A 220 -6.67 -1.24 52.06
CA LYS A 220 -6.63 0.19 51.73
C LYS A 220 -7.59 0.47 50.59
N LEU A 221 -8.29 1.60 50.67
CA LEU A 221 -9.34 1.95 49.71
C LEU A 221 -8.77 1.99 48.28
N SER A 222 -9.26 1.09 47.43
CA SER A 222 -9.08 1.18 45.99
C SER A 222 -9.92 2.32 45.42
N LEU A 223 -9.35 3.08 44.48
CA LEU A 223 -10.08 4.13 43.77
C LEU A 223 -11.28 3.52 43.01
N ASN A 224 -12.48 3.98 43.32
CA ASN A 224 -13.74 3.52 42.72
C ASN A 224 -13.76 3.79 41.20
N ILE A 225 -14.40 2.90 40.44
CA ILE A 225 -14.55 3.01 38.98
C ILE A 225 -15.31 4.28 38.58
N GLU A 226 -16.37 4.64 39.32
CA GLU A 226 -17.18 5.85 39.10
C GLU A 226 -16.36 7.14 39.22
N LEU A 227 -15.47 7.19 40.23
CA LEU A 227 -14.56 8.30 40.45
C LEU A 227 -13.55 8.42 39.29
N THR A 228 -13.01 7.29 38.81
CA THR A 228 -12.11 7.30 37.65
C THR A 228 -12.81 7.64 36.33
N SER A 229 -14.08 7.26 36.14
CA SER A 229 -14.83 7.56 34.92
C SER A 229 -15.34 9.01 34.89
N ALA A 230 -15.59 9.63 36.05
CA ALA A 230 -15.72 11.09 36.15
C ALA A 230 -14.43 11.79 35.69
N TRP A 231 -13.26 11.40 36.21
CA TRP A 231 -11.97 11.98 35.81
C TRP A 231 -11.58 11.74 34.34
N ASP A 232 -12.09 10.68 33.71
CA ASP A 232 -11.92 10.43 32.28
C ASP A 232 -12.83 11.32 31.43
N ARG A 233 -14.09 11.51 31.81
CA ARG A 233 -15.02 12.44 31.13
C ARG A 233 -14.55 13.90 31.19
N GLU A 234 -14.08 14.34 32.35
CA GLU A 234 -13.55 15.70 32.55
C GLU A 234 -12.12 15.91 31.98
N GLY A 235 -11.55 14.91 31.29
CA GLY A 235 -10.23 15.02 30.64
C GLY A 235 -9.03 15.29 31.56
N LEU A 236 -9.20 15.21 32.88
CA LEU A 236 -8.23 15.66 33.87
C LEU A 236 -6.92 14.87 33.79
N SER A 237 -5.77 15.54 33.84
CA SER A 237 -4.48 14.84 33.89
C SER A 237 -4.29 14.08 35.20
N VAL A 238 -3.51 13.01 35.16
CA VAL A 238 -3.19 12.16 36.33
C VAL A 238 -2.65 12.97 37.52
N ARG A 239 -1.90 14.06 37.27
CA ARG A 239 -1.37 14.96 38.32
C ARG A 239 -2.45 15.86 38.92
N GLN A 240 -3.29 16.49 38.07
CA GLN A 240 -4.42 17.30 38.52
C GLN A 240 -5.37 16.46 39.38
N VAL A 241 -5.70 15.25 38.93
CA VAL A 241 -6.51 14.28 39.67
C VAL A 241 -5.94 14.00 41.06
N SER A 242 -4.65 13.61 41.16
CA SER A 242 -4.05 13.32 42.47
C SER A 242 -4.01 14.56 43.38
N SER A 243 -3.76 15.75 42.83
CA SER A 243 -3.70 16.99 43.61
C SER A 243 -5.08 17.44 44.09
N ALA A 244 -6.09 17.37 43.22
CA ALA A 244 -7.47 17.74 43.53
C ALA A 244 -8.06 16.78 44.57
N TYR A 245 -7.87 15.46 44.42
CA TYR A 245 -8.39 14.50 45.40
C TYR A 245 -7.71 14.62 46.76
N ILE A 246 -6.40 14.87 46.83
CA ILE A 246 -5.72 15.11 48.12
C ILE A 246 -6.24 16.40 48.77
N ALA A 247 -6.50 17.45 47.99
CA ALA A 247 -7.07 18.70 48.49
C ALA A 247 -8.50 18.51 49.02
N THR A 248 -9.41 17.90 48.25
CA THR A 248 -10.80 17.67 48.67
C THR A 248 -10.89 16.68 49.83
N ALA A 249 -10.07 15.63 49.86
CA ALA A 249 -10.08 14.69 50.98
C ALA A 249 -9.61 15.35 52.29
N LYS A 250 -8.62 16.27 52.22
CA LYS A 250 -8.19 17.07 53.38
C LYS A 250 -9.29 18.02 53.85
N ASP A 251 -10.00 18.66 52.92
CA ASP A 251 -11.12 19.57 53.21
C ASP A 251 -12.31 18.84 53.87
N LEU A 252 -12.60 17.62 53.41
CA LEU A 252 -13.55 16.67 54.02
C LEU A 252 -13.05 16.02 55.33
N GLY A 253 -11.91 16.46 55.87
CA GLY A 253 -11.39 16.00 57.17
C GLY A 253 -10.73 14.60 57.17
N HIS A 254 -10.45 14.01 56.00
CA HIS A 254 -9.72 12.75 55.92
C HIS A 254 -8.21 12.95 56.13
N ASP A 255 -7.58 12.03 56.86
CA ASP A 255 -6.13 12.01 57.03
C ASP A 255 -5.41 11.60 55.73
N VAL A 256 -4.70 12.56 55.15
CA VAL A 256 -3.90 12.40 53.93
C VAL A 256 -2.82 11.31 54.09
N SER A 257 -2.33 11.02 55.31
CA SER A 257 -1.34 9.98 55.56
C SER A 257 -1.84 8.56 55.20
N GLN A 258 -3.16 8.36 55.24
CA GLN A 258 -3.80 7.06 54.98
C GLN A 258 -4.18 6.88 53.49
N LEU A 259 -4.17 7.96 52.70
CA LEU A 259 -4.55 7.97 51.29
C LEU A 259 -3.38 7.57 50.38
N VAL A 260 -3.38 6.35 49.84
CA VAL A 260 -2.31 5.85 48.93
C VAL A 260 -2.53 6.34 47.48
N ILE A 261 -2.61 7.65 47.32
CA ILE A 261 -3.02 8.33 46.07
C ILE A 261 -1.83 9.09 45.48
N SER A 262 -0.85 8.32 45.01
CA SER A 262 0.19 8.84 44.12
C SER A 262 -0.32 8.93 42.67
N PRO A 263 0.26 9.80 41.82
CA PRO A 263 -0.03 9.81 40.38
C PRO A 263 0.06 8.42 39.73
N SER A 264 1.06 7.63 40.13
CA SER A 264 1.26 6.25 39.67
C SER A 264 0.14 5.29 40.08
N THR A 265 -0.56 5.54 41.19
CA THR A 265 -1.75 4.75 41.59
C THR A 265 -2.99 5.20 40.82
N VAL A 266 -3.20 6.50 40.65
CA VAL A 266 -4.27 7.05 39.79
C VAL A 266 -4.15 6.52 38.36
N HIS A 267 -2.94 6.51 37.79
CA HIS A 267 -2.66 5.96 36.46
C HIS A 267 -3.04 4.48 36.39
N ARG A 268 -2.51 3.63 37.28
CA ARG A 268 -2.78 2.19 37.28
C ARG A 268 -4.26 1.86 37.47
N SER A 269 -4.98 2.68 38.24
CA SER A 269 -6.44 2.52 38.39
C SER A 269 -7.19 2.89 37.12
N ARG A 270 -6.89 4.04 36.50
CA ARG A 270 -7.51 4.44 35.21
C ARG A 270 -7.19 3.43 34.10
N THR A 271 -5.96 2.91 34.03
CA THR A 271 -5.59 1.83 33.11
C THR A 271 -6.50 0.60 33.28
N ARG A 272 -6.55 0.00 34.47
CA ARG A 272 -7.40 -1.18 34.73
C ARG A 272 -8.88 -0.92 34.47
N ASN A 273 -9.37 0.25 34.89
CA ASN A 273 -10.79 0.56 34.81
C ASN A 273 -11.21 0.77 33.34
N ARG A 274 -10.34 1.36 32.50
CA ARG A 274 -10.52 1.43 31.05
C ARG A 274 -10.43 0.05 30.37
N GLU A 275 -9.46 -0.78 30.75
CA GLU A 275 -9.37 -2.18 30.26
C GLU A 275 -10.66 -2.96 30.56
N THR A 276 -11.19 -2.81 31.78
CA THR A 276 -12.43 -3.47 32.21
C THR A 276 -13.65 -2.94 31.46
N LEU A 277 -13.77 -1.63 31.31
CA LEU A 277 -14.88 -1.00 30.57
C LEU A 277 -14.83 -1.33 29.08
N ALA A 278 -13.65 -1.36 28.45
CA ALA A 278 -13.52 -1.75 27.04
C ALA A 278 -13.99 -3.20 26.82
N ILE A 279 -13.53 -4.14 27.65
CA ILE A 279 -13.97 -5.55 27.58
C ILE A 279 -15.48 -5.68 27.80
N GLN A 280 -16.09 -4.85 28.65
CA GLN A 280 -17.54 -4.85 28.85
C GLN A 280 -18.28 -4.28 27.64
N LEU A 281 -17.88 -3.11 27.14
CA LEU A 281 -18.51 -2.45 25.98
C LEU A 281 -18.43 -3.31 24.73
N GLU A 282 -17.28 -3.93 24.43
CA GLU A 282 -17.12 -4.86 23.31
C GLU A 282 -18.08 -6.05 23.41
N ARG A 283 -18.23 -6.64 24.60
CA ARG A 283 -19.14 -7.77 24.84
C ARG A 283 -20.62 -7.39 24.77
N GLU A 284 -20.96 -6.16 25.10
CA GLU A 284 -22.33 -5.66 25.02
C GLU A 284 -22.71 -5.27 23.59
N ALA A 285 -21.81 -4.58 22.87
CA ALA A 285 -22.00 -4.17 21.48
C ALA A 285 -22.02 -5.34 20.49
N PHE A 286 -21.08 -6.29 20.59
CA PHE A 286 -20.97 -7.40 19.65
C PHE A 286 -21.78 -8.65 20.03
N LYS A 287 -22.72 -8.53 20.99
CA LYS A 287 -23.57 -9.65 21.43
C LYS A 287 -24.54 -10.14 20.34
N ASP A 288 -25.12 -9.21 19.59
CA ASP A 288 -26.06 -9.47 18.49
C ASP A 288 -25.90 -8.35 17.44
N PRO A 289 -24.81 -8.36 16.64
CA PRO A 289 -24.51 -7.25 15.75
C PRO A 289 -25.42 -7.28 14.51
N PRO A 290 -25.91 -6.11 14.03
CA PRO A 290 -26.56 -6.03 12.72
C PRO A 290 -25.57 -6.40 11.59
N PRO A 291 -26.01 -6.61 10.34
CA PRO A 291 -25.08 -6.78 9.21
C PRO A 291 -24.10 -5.60 9.10
N LEU A 292 -22.80 -5.90 9.06
CA LEU A 292 -21.72 -4.93 9.19
C LEU A 292 -20.97 -4.68 7.88
N VAL A 293 -20.56 -3.43 7.66
CA VAL A 293 -19.49 -3.04 6.74
C VAL A 293 -18.21 -2.83 7.54
N LEU A 294 -17.12 -3.46 7.10
CA LEU A 294 -15.81 -3.35 7.72
C LEU A 294 -14.99 -2.25 7.03
N HIS A 295 -14.60 -1.23 7.78
CA HIS A 295 -13.81 -0.10 7.33
C HIS A 295 -12.38 -0.20 7.86
N TRP A 296 -11.40 0.19 7.04
CA TRP A 296 -10.04 0.43 7.51
C TRP A 296 -9.35 1.61 6.82
N ASP A 297 -8.52 2.33 7.58
CA ASP A 297 -7.65 3.43 7.10
C ASP A 297 -6.25 3.30 7.73
N GLY A 298 -5.21 3.50 6.92
CA GLY A 298 -3.81 3.30 7.30
C GLY A 298 -3.07 4.61 7.58
N LYS A 299 -2.35 4.69 8.70
CA LYS A 299 -1.67 5.92 9.12
C LYS A 299 -0.35 5.67 9.85
N LEU A 300 0.74 6.10 9.22
CA LEU A 300 2.05 6.25 9.84
C LEU A 300 1.98 7.20 11.05
N LEU A 301 2.25 6.68 12.24
CA LEU A 301 2.31 7.41 13.51
C LEU A 301 3.66 7.16 14.20
N PRO A 302 4.20 8.11 14.98
CA PRO A 302 5.48 7.94 15.67
C PRO A 302 5.35 6.91 16.81
N LYS A 303 6.31 5.98 16.91
CA LYS A 303 6.34 4.95 17.96
C LYS A 303 6.40 5.57 19.34
N ALA A 304 5.58 5.08 20.28
CA ALA A 304 5.56 5.55 21.67
C ALA A 304 6.95 5.46 22.35
N THR A 305 7.73 4.44 22.02
CA THR A 305 9.10 4.21 22.52
C THR A 305 10.15 5.15 21.90
N SER A 306 9.91 5.68 20.69
CA SER A 306 10.94 6.36 19.90
C SER A 306 10.36 7.32 18.86
N LYS A 307 10.42 8.63 19.15
CA LYS A 307 9.93 9.73 18.30
C LYS A 307 10.49 9.74 16.86
N TRP A 308 11.61 9.07 16.60
CA TRP A 308 12.30 9.02 15.31
C TRP A 308 11.90 7.83 14.42
N ALA A 309 11.19 6.85 14.96
CA ALA A 309 10.63 5.74 14.19
C ALA A 309 9.12 5.94 14.05
N SER A 310 8.59 5.66 12.87
CA SER A 310 7.15 5.50 12.65
C SER A 310 6.77 4.03 12.69
N GLU A 311 5.49 3.78 12.94
CA GLU A 311 4.79 2.51 12.72
C GLU A 311 3.52 2.79 11.94
N ASP A 312 3.14 1.88 11.04
CA ASP A 312 1.87 2.01 10.33
C ASP A 312 0.75 1.46 11.22
N ARG A 313 -0.25 2.28 11.47
CA ARG A 313 -1.38 1.94 12.34
C ARG A 313 -2.65 1.96 11.51
N ILE A 314 -3.31 0.81 11.49
CA ILE A 314 -4.59 0.64 10.79
C ILE A 314 -5.68 0.93 11.82
N ALA A 315 -6.50 1.94 11.60
CA ALA A 315 -7.75 2.10 12.33
C ALA A 315 -8.79 1.16 11.71
N VAL A 316 -9.36 0.24 12.49
CA VAL A 316 -10.36 -0.74 12.05
C VAL A 316 -11.69 -0.39 12.70
N VAL A 317 -12.74 -0.21 11.89
CA VAL A 317 -14.07 0.23 12.35
C VAL A 317 -15.15 -0.63 11.68
N ALA A 318 -16.13 -1.10 12.45
CA ALA A 318 -17.31 -1.75 11.91
C ALA A 318 -18.50 -0.78 11.96
N THR A 319 -19.21 -0.63 10.84
CA THR A 319 -20.45 0.15 10.77
C THR A 319 -21.62 -0.74 10.36
N GLY A 320 -22.84 -0.38 10.77
CA GLY A 320 -24.08 -1.10 10.46
C GLY A 320 -25.29 -0.23 10.75
N GLN A 321 -26.49 -0.79 10.70
CA GLN A 321 -27.70 -0.03 11.01
C GLN A 321 -27.70 0.41 12.48
N ASN A 322 -27.57 1.73 12.71
CA ASN A 322 -27.43 2.34 14.04
C ASN A 322 -26.22 1.82 14.84
N PHE A 323 -25.16 1.37 14.16
CA PHE A 323 -23.97 0.77 14.75
C PHE A 323 -22.71 1.38 14.14
N GLU A 324 -21.78 1.88 14.97
CA GLU A 324 -20.47 2.38 14.56
C GLU A 324 -19.50 2.18 15.71
N GLU A 325 -18.63 1.16 15.62
CA GLU A 325 -17.69 0.78 16.69
C GLU A 325 -16.27 0.56 16.15
N ILE A 326 -15.28 1.03 16.91
CA ILE A 326 -13.86 0.89 16.56
C ILE A 326 -13.36 -0.45 17.08
N LEU A 327 -13.08 -1.40 16.18
CA LEU A 327 -12.55 -2.72 16.56
C LEU A 327 -11.13 -2.62 17.12
N GLY A 328 -10.31 -1.70 16.62
CA GLY A 328 -8.95 -1.52 17.11
C GLY A 328 -8.14 -0.48 16.34
N VAL A 329 -6.93 -0.22 16.85
CA VAL A 329 -5.88 0.52 16.13
C VAL A 329 -4.55 -0.27 16.16
N PRO A 330 -4.54 -1.52 15.63
CA PRO A 330 -3.35 -2.37 15.57
C PRO A 330 -2.22 -1.75 14.71
N VAL A 331 -1.02 -2.31 14.88
CA VAL A 331 0.18 -1.94 14.13
C VAL A 331 0.44 -2.99 13.06
N ALA A 332 0.51 -2.56 11.79
CA ALA A 332 0.93 -3.43 10.69
C ALA A 332 2.46 -3.53 10.62
N GLN A 333 2.98 -4.71 10.25
CA GLN A 333 4.42 -4.90 10.06
C GLN A 333 4.94 -4.22 8.79
N ASP A 334 4.15 -4.25 7.72
CA ASP A 334 4.35 -3.50 6.48
C ASP A 334 3.02 -3.05 5.86
N GLY A 335 3.09 -2.25 4.80
CA GLY A 335 1.92 -1.73 4.07
C GLY A 335 1.44 -2.64 2.92
N THR A 336 1.73 -3.94 2.94
CA THR A 336 1.20 -4.87 1.92
C THR A 336 -0.28 -5.17 2.16
N GLY A 337 -1.02 -5.42 1.09
CA GLY A 337 -2.43 -5.81 1.19
C GLY A 337 -2.65 -7.09 2.01
N GLN A 338 -1.68 -8.02 1.97
CA GLN A 338 -1.75 -9.25 2.76
C GLN A 338 -1.61 -8.99 4.26
N GLU A 339 -0.66 -8.15 4.69
CA GLU A 339 -0.47 -7.86 6.12
C GLU A 339 -1.58 -6.96 6.67
N VAL A 340 -2.04 -5.98 5.87
CA VAL A 340 -3.25 -5.19 6.18
C VAL A 340 -4.46 -6.11 6.40
N ALA A 341 -4.71 -7.05 5.48
CA ALA A 341 -5.83 -7.99 5.60
C ALA A 341 -5.73 -8.90 6.83
N ARG A 342 -4.55 -9.46 7.13
CA ARG A 342 -4.34 -10.27 8.36
C ARG A 342 -4.63 -9.45 9.61
N THR A 343 -4.11 -8.23 9.67
CA THR A 343 -4.24 -7.33 10.82
C THR A 343 -5.70 -6.94 11.05
N VAL A 344 -6.42 -6.59 9.98
CA VAL A 344 -7.86 -6.29 10.01
C VAL A 344 -8.69 -7.53 10.41
N PHE A 345 -8.35 -8.70 9.87
CA PHE A 345 -9.04 -9.96 10.14
C PHE A 345 -8.88 -10.42 11.60
N GLN A 346 -7.69 -10.25 12.20
CA GLN A 346 -7.45 -10.56 13.61
C GLN A 346 -8.38 -9.76 14.54
N GLU A 347 -8.64 -8.48 14.27
CA GLU A 347 -9.58 -7.68 15.05
C GLU A 347 -11.04 -8.15 14.87
N VAL A 348 -11.42 -8.62 13.68
CA VAL A 348 -12.76 -9.20 13.42
C VAL A 348 -12.96 -10.52 14.15
N GLU A 349 -11.96 -11.41 14.16
CA GLU A 349 -12.04 -12.65 14.93
C GLU A 349 -11.99 -12.39 16.45
N ARG A 350 -11.23 -11.38 16.91
CA ARG A 350 -11.15 -10.96 18.31
C ARG A 350 -12.52 -10.55 18.90
N VAL A 351 -13.36 -9.87 18.11
CA VAL A 351 -14.72 -9.48 18.53
C VAL A 351 -15.81 -10.50 18.13
N GLY A 352 -15.46 -11.57 17.43
CA GLY A 352 -16.39 -12.62 16.99
C GLY A 352 -17.33 -12.24 15.83
N ALA A 353 -17.22 -11.03 15.25
CA ALA A 353 -18.15 -10.48 14.25
C ALA A 353 -18.00 -11.06 12.83
N ARG A 354 -17.33 -12.22 12.69
CA ARG A 354 -16.95 -12.84 11.42
C ARG A 354 -18.13 -13.09 10.48
N GLU A 355 -19.27 -13.53 11.04
CA GLU A 355 -20.45 -13.91 10.26
C GLU A 355 -21.30 -12.71 9.83
N GLN A 356 -21.13 -11.56 10.47
CA GLN A 356 -21.91 -10.35 10.25
C GLN A 356 -21.29 -9.41 9.19
N ILE A 357 -20.00 -9.53 8.86
CA ILE A 357 -19.34 -8.68 7.84
C ILE A 357 -19.92 -8.96 6.43
N ILE A 358 -20.80 -8.12 5.92
CA ILE A 358 -21.38 -8.21 4.56
C ILE A 358 -20.64 -7.38 3.51
N GLY A 359 -19.84 -6.40 3.94
CA GLY A 359 -19.13 -5.49 3.03
C GLY A 359 -17.80 -5.00 3.57
N LEU A 360 -16.97 -4.48 2.66
CA LEU A 360 -15.63 -3.95 2.91
C LEU A 360 -15.55 -2.51 2.38
N SER A 361 -15.10 -1.55 3.17
CA SER A 361 -14.93 -0.15 2.76
C SER A 361 -13.51 0.35 3.01
N PHE A 362 -12.89 0.86 1.95
CA PHE A 362 -11.44 1.07 1.89
C PHE A 362 -11.11 2.25 0.97
N ASP A 363 -9.93 2.85 1.16
CA ASP A 363 -9.39 3.84 0.24
C ASP A 363 -8.83 3.19 -1.04
N THR A 364 -8.80 3.92 -2.15
CA THR A 364 -8.38 3.38 -3.46
C THR A 364 -6.86 3.34 -3.64
N THR A 365 -6.12 2.82 -2.65
CA THR A 365 -4.70 2.47 -2.77
C THR A 365 -4.50 1.06 -3.30
N ALA A 366 -3.41 0.83 -4.05
CA ALA A 366 -3.13 -0.45 -4.68
C ALA A 366 -2.90 -1.61 -3.68
N SER A 367 -2.49 -1.29 -2.45
CA SER A 367 -2.42 -2.22 -1.31
C SER A 367 -3.81 -2.70 -0.87
N ASN A 368 -4.84 -1.86 -0.93
CA ASN A 368 -6.19 -2.21 -0.50
C ASN A 368 -7.05 -2.76 -1.66
N SER A 369 -7.04 -2.10 -2.82
CA SER A 369 -7.87 -2.44 -3.98
C SER A 369 -7.21 -3.32 -5.06
N GLY A 370 -6.01 -3.86 -4.79
CA GLY A 370 -5.24 -4.65 -5.76
C GLY A 370 -5.94 -5.95 -6.20
N MET A 371 -6.24 -6.08 -7.49
CA MET A 371 -7.06 -7.18 -8.05
C MET A 371 -6.50 -8.61 -7.87
N LEU A 372 -5.23 -8.76 -7.44
CA LEU A 372 -4.58 -10.07 -7.22
C LEU A 372 -3.95 -10.24 -5.82
N ALA A 373 -3.74 -9.14 -5.08
CA ALA A 373 -3.00 -9.13 -3.81
C ALA A 373 -3.40 -7.94 -2.90
N GLY A 374 -4.58 -7.37 -3.15
CA GLY A 374 -5.15 -6.29 -2.34
C GLY A 374 -5.77 -6.83 -1.06
N ALA A 375 -5.84 -5.98 -0.03
CA ALA A 375 -6.42 -6.35 1.25
C ALA A 375 -7.86 -6.89 1.12
N CYS A 376 -8.66 -6.37 0.19
CA CYS A 376 -10.03 -6.88 -0.04
C CYS A 376 -10.05 -8.35 -0.49
N VAL A 377 -9.21 -8.70 -1.47
CA VAL A 377 -9.07 -10.07 -1.97
C VAL A 377 -8.59 -11.00 -0.85
N HIS A 378 -7.64 -10.56 -0.03
CA HIS A 378 -7.17 -11.36 1.10
C HIS A 378 -8.23 -11.51 2.20
N LEU A 379 -9.02 -10.48 2.49
CA LEU A 379 -10.12 -10.54 3.47
C LEU A 379 -11.25 -11.48 3.03
N GLU A 380 -11.66 -11.45 1.76
CA GLU A 380 -12.66 -12.40 1.22
C GLU A 380 -12.19 -13.86 1.34
N ASN A 381 -10.91 -14.11 1.03
CA ASN A 381 -10.30 -15.45 1.16
C ASN A 381 -10.19 -15.90 2.64
N LEU A 382 -9.86 -14.99 3.57
CA LEU A 382 -9.77 -15.30 5.01
C LEU A 382 -11.15 -15.54 5.63
N LEU A 383 -12.15 -14.73 5.26
CA LEU A 383 -13.53 -14.86 5.73
C LEU A 383 -14.26 -16.05 5.07
N GLY A 384 -13.85 -16.44 3.85
CA GLY A 384 -14.37 -17.61 3.13
C GLY A 384 -15.59 -17.32 2.24
N ARG A 385 -15.84 -16.04 1.91
CA ARG A 385 -17.01 -15.60 1.14
C ARG A 385 -16.73 -14.28 0.41
N SER A 386 -17.43 -14.04 -0.70
CA SER A 386 -17.39 -12.73 -1.37
C SER A 386 -18.23 -11.70 -0.63
N LEU A 387 -17.83 -10.43 -0.72
CA LEU A 387 -18.33 -9.31 0.07
C LEU A 387 -18.59 -8.09 -0.83
N LEU A 388 -19.42 -7.15 -0.37
CA LEU A 388 -19.67 -5.92 -1.11
C LEU A 388 -18.50 -4.93 -0.98
N TRP A 389 -17.79 -4.63 -2.07
CA TRP A 389 -16.65 -3.69 -2.07
C TRP A 389 -17.11 -2.23 -2.23
N LEU A 390 -16.87 -1.40 -1.21
CA LEU A 390 -17.31 -0.02 -1.08
C LEU A 390 -16.12 0.96 -1.09
N ALA A 391 -15.54 1.15 -2.28
CA ALA A 391 -14.40 2.04 -2.50
C ALA A 391 -14.69 3.52 -2.14
N CYS A 392 -13.99 4.03 -1.13
CA CYS A 392 -14.24 5.33 -0.52
C CYS A 392 -13.94 6.51 -1.47
N ARG A 393 -14.90 7.43 -1.65
CA ARG A 393 -14.71 8.63 -2.48
C ARG A 393 -13.80 9.68 -1.84
N HIS A 394 -13.73 9.77 -0.51
CA HIS A 394 -13.00 10.83 0.18
C HIS A 394 -11.50 10.86 -0.16
N GLY A 395 -10.87 9.70 -0.42
CA GLY A 395 -9.47 9.64 -0.85
C GLY A 395 -9.17 10.46 -2.12
N ARG A 396 -10.10 10.50 -3.08
CA ARG A 396 -9.96 11.31 -4.30
C ARG A 396 -9.99 12.82 -4.00
N HIS A 397 -10.94 13.27 -3.19
CA HIS A 397 -11.04 14.69 -2.82
C HIS A 397 -9.90 15.13 -1.87
N ALA A 398 -9.43 14.24 -0.99
CA ALA A 398 -8.30 14.48 -0.10
C ALA A 398 -6.95 14.53 -0.84
N ALA A 399 -6.80 13.80 -1.95
CA ALA A 399 -5.62 13.90 -2.82
C ALA A 399 -5.59 15.24 -3.57
N VAL A 400 -6.68 15.62 -4.25
CA VAL A 400 -6.78 16.88 -5.02
C VAL A 400 -6.67 18.11 -4.10
N SER A 401 -7.34 18.13 -2.95
CA SER A 401 -7.21 19.23 -1.97
C SER A 401 -5.87 19.25 -1.20
N ARG A 402 -4.93 18.36 -1.55
CA ARG A 402 -3.52 18.38 -1.12
C ARG A 402 -2.55 18.79 -2.23
N SER A 403 -2.87 18.60 -3.52
CA SER A 403 -2.10 19.20 -4.62
C SER A 403 -2.33 20.71 -4.69
N ASP A 404 -3.57 21.16 -4.52
CA ASP A 404 -4.01 22.48 -4.95
C ASP A 404 -3.80 23.59 -3.91
N ARG A 405 -3.06 23.32 -2.82
CA ARG A 405 -2.82 24.29 -1.74
C ARG A 405 -1.47 25.03 -1.88
N PRO A 406 -1.47 26.34 -2.25
CA PRO A 406 -0.25 27.13 -2.22
C PRO A 406 0.27 27.29 -0.78
N LYS A 407 1.59 27.20 -0.60
CA LYS A 407 2.24 27.22 0.72
C LYS A 407 2.38 28.64 1.27
N SER A 408 1.29 29.21 1.76
CA SER A 408 1.31 30.43 2.58
C SER A 408 1.72 30.11 4.03
N PRO A 409 2.67 30.85 4.65
CA PRO A 409 2.93 30.75 6.07
C PRO A 409 1.92 31.55 6.90
N HIS A 410 1.63 31.05 8.11
CA HIS A 410 0.83 31.70 9.16
C HIS A 410 -0.68 31.82 8.93
N SER A 411 -1.42 30.82 9.41
CA SER A 411 -2.60 31.07 10.24
C SER A 411 -2.78 29.91 11.25
N ARG A 412 -3.26 30.24 12.46
CA ARG A 412 -3.84 29.27 13.40
C ARG A 412 -5.36 29.36 13.24
N SER A 413 -6.01 28.23 13.01
CA SER A 413 -7.47 28.12 13.16
C SER A 413 -7.82 26.71 13.66
N ASN A 414 -8.81 26.64 14.54
CA ASN A 414 -9.30 25.37 15.08
C ASN A 414 -10.19 24.69 14.04
N LEU A 415 -9.99 23.39 13.82
CA LEU A 415 -10.89 22.58 12.99
C LEU A 415 -11.87 21.83 13.87
N VAL A 416 -13.10 22.34 13.92
CA VAL A 416 -14.27 21.57 14.39
C VAL A 416 -14.57 20.51 13.33
N GLY A 417 -14.75 19.26 13.75
CA GLY A 417 -15.03 18.14 12.85
C GLY A 417 -16.47 18.15 12.35
N SER A 418 -16.73 18.80 11.21
CA SER A 418 -18.04 18.81 10.56
C SER A 418 -18.26 17.56 9.71
N ASN A 419 -18.66 16.44 10.34
CA ASN A 419 -19.21 15.28 9.62
C ASN A 419 -20.59 15.65 9.08
N GLN A 420 -20.68 16.01 7.79
CA GLN A 420 -21.94 16.33 7.14
C GLN A 420 -22.30 15.23 6.13
N ILE A 421 -23.27 14.39 6.50
CA ILE A 421 -23.76 13.29 5.66
C ILE A 421 -24.70 13.88 4.60
N CYS A 422 -24.35 13.72 3.32
CA CYS A 422 -25.26 14.02 2.21
C CYS A 422 -26.14 12.81 1.88
N PRO A 423 -27.44 13.00 1.60
CA PRO A 423 -28.39 11.90 1.36
C PRO A 423 -28.16 11.21 0.02
N MET A 424 -28.58 9.94 -0.07
CA MET A 424 -28.58 9.19 -1.32
C MET A 424 -29.63 9.74 -2.30
N VAL A 425 -29.20 10.09 -3.51
CA VAL A 425 -30.11 10.32 -4.64
C VAL A 425 -30.48 8.97 -5.24
N VAL A 426 -31.60 8.40 -4.79
CA VAL A 426 -32.24 7.26 -5.46
C VAL A 426 -32.77 7.76 -6.81
N ARG A 427 -32.41 7.07 -7.90
CA ARG A 427 -33.10 7.22 -9.18
C ARG A 427 -34.29 6.26 -9.19
N PRO A 428 -35.51 6.70 -9.53
CA PRO A 428 -36.60 5.77 -9.77
C PRO A 428 -36.32 4.99 -11.05
N ASP A 429 -36.40 3.67 -10.99
CA ASP A 429 -36.39 2.83 -12.19
C ASP A 429 -37.67 3.04 -13.01
N ARG A 430 -37.56 2.82 -14.32
CA ARG A 430 -38.72 2.87 -15.21
C ARG A 430 -39.64 1.69 -14.90
N ILE A 431 -40.84 2.00 -14.41
CA ILE A 431 -42.01 1.15 -14.65
C ILE A 431 -42.15 1.05 -16.18
N VAL A 432 -42.23 -0.17 -16.69
CA VAL A 432 -42.58 -0.46 -18.08
C VAL A 432 -43.96 -1.10 -18.06
N ASP A 433 -44.96 -0.36 -18.53
CA ASP A 433 -46.31 -0.90 -18.68
C ASP A 433 -46.33 -2.06 -19.68
N GLY A 434 -47.03 -3.13 -19.31
CA GLY A 434 -47.10 -4.37 -20.07
C GLY A 434 -48.22 -5.26 -19.55
N GLY A 435 -49.46 -4.77 -19.65
CA GLY A 435 -50.62 -5.46 -19.10
C GLY A 435 -51.21 -6.52 -20.03
N LEU A 436 -51.77 -7.56 -19.42
CA LEU A 436 -53.20 -7.87 -19.51
C LEU A 436 -53.67 -8.59 -18.24
#